data_AF-A0A1T4TW27-F1
#
_entry.id   AF-A0A1T4TW27-F1
#
_cell.length_a   1.000
_cell.length_b   1.000
_cell.length_c   1.000
_cell.angle_alpha   90.00
_cell.angle_beta   90.00
_cell.angle_gamma   90.00
#
_symmetry.space_group_name_H-M   'P 1'
#
loop_
_entity.id
_entity.type
_entity.pdbx_description
1 polymer ?
#
loop_
_entity_poly.entity_id
_entity_poly.type
_entity_poly.pdbx_seq_one_letter_code
_entity_poly.pdbx_strand_id
1 'polypeptide(L)' 'MKLSSGPERGKGYGRKAIGLVLRNLAARKIYGLYTSCGEGKASPPELYQRLGFAATGVYYDDEAEMKLIFTDATVEQLLS' A
#
# COMPACT_ATOMS: atom_id res chain seq x y z
N MET A 1 -6.85 8.66 -7.44
CA MET A 1 -5.65 8.30 -8.25
C MET A 1 -5.99 7.06 -9.09
N LYS A 2 -6.10 7.18 -10.42
CA LYS A 2 -6.46 6.07 -11.32
C LYS A 2 -5.20 5.24 -11.62
N LEU A 3 -5.02 4.08 -10.98
CA LEU A 3 -3.95 3.15 -11.35
C LEU A 3 -4.34 2.44 -12.65
N SER A 4 -3.77 2.94 -13.76
CA SER A 4 -4.02 2.54 -15.14
C SER A 4 -4.10 1.02 -15.36
N SER A 5 -5.18 0.59 -16.00
CA SER A 5 -5.34 -0.71 -16.65
C SER A 5 -4.47 -0.75 -17.91
N GLY A 6 -3.29 -1.35 -17.82
CA GLY A 6 -2.37 -1.55 -18.94
C GLY A 6 -1.45 -2.76 -18.73
N PRO A 7 -0.68 -3.19 -19.76
CA PRO A 7 0.20 -4.37 -19.76
C PRO A 7 1.34 -4.37 -18.72
N GLU A 8 1.39 -3.34 -17.88
CA GLU A 8 2.37 -3.15 -16.81
C GLU A 8 1.93 -3.78 -15.46
N ARG A 9 0.69 -4.31 -15.35
CA ARG A 9 0.25 -5.07 -14.17
C ARG A 9 1.13 -6.31 -13.99
N GLY A 10 1.58 -6.57 -12.76
CA GLY A 10 2.42 -7.73 -12.43
C GLY A 10 3.93 -7.49 -12.49
N LYS A 11 4.40 -6.33 -12.95
CA LYS A 11 5.85 -5.99 -13.02
C LYS A 11 6.45 -5.47 -11.70
N GLY A 12 5.70 -5.49 -10.60
CA GLY A 12 6.18 -5.09 -9.27
C GLY A 12 6.26 -3.57 -9.01
N TYR A 13 5.79 -2.72 -9.92
CA TYR A 13 5.83 -1.25 -9.73
C TYR A 13 5.07 -0.78 -8.49
N GLY A 14 3.91 -1.38 -8.18
CA GLY A 14 3.15 -1.06 -6.98
C GLY A 14 3.94 -1.33 -5.69
N ARG A 15 4.64 -2.47 -5.62
CA ARG A 15 5.51 -2.82 -4.49
C ARG A 15 6.64 -1.79 -4.33
N LYS A 16 7.35 -1.46 -5.42
CA LYS A 16 8.45 -0.49 -5.40
C LYS A 16 7.97 0.91 -5.02
N ALA A 17 6.84 1.35 -5.56
CA ALA A 17 6.25 2.65 -5.23
C ALA A 17 5.93 2.76 -3.74
N ILE A 18 5.30 1.74 -3.15
CA ILE A 18 5.04 1.70 -1.70
C ILE A 18 6.36 1.70 -0.92
N GLY A 19 7.34 0.89 -1.31
CA GLY A 19 8.66 0.88 -0.65
C GLY A 19 9.33 2.27 -0.61
N LEU A 20 9.23 3.05 -1.69
CA LEU A 20 9.76 4.42 -1.73
C LEU A 20 9.03 5.37 -0.79
N VAL A 21 7.69 5.24 -0.68
CA VAL A 21 6.89 6.01 0.29
C VAL A 21 7.29 5.65 1.72
N LEU A 22 7.37 4.35 2.05
CA LEU A 22 7.75 3.90 3.38
C LEU A 22 9.15 4.35 3.76
N ARG A 23 10.11 4.34 2.82
CA ARG A 23 11.46 4.88 3.03
C ARG A 23 11.44 6.36 3.42
N ASN A 24 10.62 7.17 2.75
CA ASN A 24 10.48 8.60 3.08
C ASN A 24 9.86 8.81 4.48
N LEU A 25 8.86 8.00 4.84
CA LEU A 25 8.22 8.04 6.15
C LEU A 25 9.17 7.59 7.27
N ALA A 26 9.93 6.50 7.07
CA ALA A 26 10.93 6.01 8.02
C ALA A 26 12.03 7.04 8.29
N ALA A 27 12.50 7.76 7.26
CA ALA A 27 13.44 8.87 7.42
C ALA A 27 12.92 10.00 8.33
N ARG A 28 11.59 10.10 8.47
CA ARG A 28 10.89 11.05 9.35
C ARG A 28 10.42 10.43 10.66
N LYS A 29 10.84 9.20 10.97
CA LYS A 29 10.43 8.40 12.15
C LYS A 29 8.93 8.14 12.23
N ILE A 30 8.26 8.06 11.08
CA ILE A 30 6.86 7.68 10.95
C ILE A 30 6.80 6.22 10.48
N TYR A 31 6.17 5.36 11.28
CA TYR A 31 6.13 3.91 11.07
C TYR A 31 4.72 3.34 10.86
N GLY A 32 3.77 4.24 10.55
CA GLY A 32 2.39 3.89 10.23
C GLY A 32 1.94 4.59 8.96
N LEU A 33 1.28 3.85 8.08
CA LEU A 33 0.66 4.37 6.85
C LEU A 33 -0.79 3.90 6.79
N TYR A 34 -1.71 4.85 6.62
CA TYR A 34 -3.13 4.59 6.41
C TYR A 34 -3.50 4.97 4.97
N THR A 35 -4.38 4.20 4.36
CA THR A 35 -4.94 4.46 3.04
C THR A 35 -6.37 3.95 3.00
N SER A 36 -7.24 4.63 2.26
CA SER A 36 -8.52 4.08 1.84
C SER A 36 -8.38 3.44 0.46
N CYS A 37 -9.15 2.39 0.18
CA CYS A 37 -9.29 1.86 -1.17
C CYS A 37 -10.71 1.35 -1.40
N GLY A 38 -11.32 1.75 -2.53
CA GLY A 38 -12.64 1.27 -2.95
C GLY A 38 -12.72 -0.26 -3.08
N GLU A 39 -13.90 -0.83 -2.88
CA GLU A 39 -14.16 -2.26 -3.13
C GLU A 39 -14.61 -2.46 -4.59
N GLY A 40 -13.69 -2.84 -5.49
CA GLY A 40 -14.06 -3.07 -6.90
C GLY A 40 -12.93 -3.66 -7.75
N LYS A 41 -13.27 -4.20 -8.93
CA LYS A 41 -12.31 -4.87 -9.86
C LYS A 41 -11.08 -4.03 -10.24
N ALA A 42 -11.18 -2.71 -10.13
CA ALA A 42 -10.09 -1.78 -10.41
C ALA A 42 -9.20 -1.49 -9.20
N SER A 43 -9.73 -1.67 -7.99
CA SER A 43 -9.00 -1.47 -6.74
C SER A 43 -8.15 -2.70 -6.42
N PRO A 44 -6.95 -2.54 -5.83
CA PRO A 44 -6.08 -3.66 -5.53
C PRO A 44 -6.03 -3.96 -4.03
N PRO A 45 -7.13 -4.29 -3.33
CA PRO A 45 -7.08 -4.64 -1.92
C PRO A 45 -6.14 -5.84 -1.69
N GLU A 46 -6.07 -6.78 -2.64
CA GLU A 46 -5.10 -7.89 -2.64
C GLU A 46 -3.63 -7.42 -2.66
N LEU A 47 -3.31 -6.31 -3.34
CA LEU A 47 -1.95 -5.75 -3.31
C LEU A 47 -1.61 -5.28 -1.91
N TYR A 48 -2.50 -4.49 -1.29
CA TYR A 48 -2.29 -3.96 0.05
C TYR A 48 -2.17 -5.10 1.07
N GLN A 49 -3.04 -6.10 1.00
CA GLN A 49 -2.96 -7.29 1.86
C GLN A 49 -1.64 -8.06 1.69
N ARG A 50 -1.18 -8.29 0.45
CA ARG A 50 0.13 -8.92 0.18
C ARG A 50 1.32 -8.12 0.68
N LEU A 51 1.16 -6.80 0.83
CA LEU A 51 2.17 -5.90 1.40
C LEU A 51 2.08 -5.81 2.94
N GLY A 52 1.12 -6.50 3.57
CA GLY A 52 0.94 -6.54 5.02
C GLY A 52 -0.03 -5.50 5.58
N PHE A 53 -0.78 -4.79 4.73
CA PHE A 53 -1.85 -3.93 5.22
C PHE A 53 -3.00 -4.76 5.78
N ALA A 54 -3.57 -4.30 6.90
CA ALA A 54 -4.77 -4.85 7.51
C ALA A 54 -5.92 -3.85 7.46
N ALA A 55 -7.14 -4.34 7.23
CA ALA A 55 -8.34 -3.52 7.33
C ALA A 55 -8.50 -3.01 8.76
N THR A 56 -8.91 -1.74 8.90
CA THR A 56 -9.18 -1.14 10.21
C THR A 56 -10.62 -1.37 10.66
N GLY A 57 -11.50 -1.73 9.73
CA GLY A 57 -12.95 -1.80 9.93
C GLY A 57 -13.66 -0.46 9.73
N VAL A 58 -12.91 0.62 9.50
CA VAL A 58 -13.45 1.94 9.14
C VAL A 58 -13.66 2.01 7.63
N TYR A 59 -14.75 2.64 7.23
CA TYR A 59 -15.10 2.90 5.84
C TYR A 59 -15.32 4.40 5.64
N TYR A 60 -14.82 4.93 4.53
CA TYR A 60 -15.14 6.26 4.03
C TYR A 60 -15.89 6.09 2.71
N ASP A 61 -17.18 6.37 2.71
CA ASP A 61 -18.10 6.03 1.61
C ASP A 61 -18.01 4.53 1.23
N ASP A 62 -17.59 4.20 0.02
CA ASP A 62 -17.39 2.84 -0.50
C ASP A 62 -15.93 2.35 -0.41
N GLU A 63 -15.08 3.08 0.32
CA GLU A 63 -13.67 2.76 0.47
C GLU A 63 -13.33 2.24 1.88
N ALA A 64 -12.76 1.02 1.93
CA ALA A 64 -12.26 0.43 3.16
C ALA A 64 -10.93 1.08 3.56
N GLU A 65 -10.81 1.48 4.82
CA GLU A 65 -9.54 1.95 5.38
C GLU A 65 -8.64 0.76 5.73
N MET A 66 -7.40 0.86 5.28
CA MET A 66 -6.33 -0.12 5.44
C MET A 66 -5.13 0.55 6.11
N LYS A 67 -4.52 -0.13 7.06
CA LYS A 67 -3.31 0.34 7.75
C LYS A 67 -2.14 -0.61 7.61
N LEU A 68 -0.94 -0.06 7.48
CA LEU A 68 0.32 -0.77 7.59
C LEU A 68 1.15 -0.16 8.72
N ILE A 69 1.54 -1.01 9.68
CA ILE A 69 2.62 -0.70 10.62
C ILE A 69 3.87 -1.41 10.12
N PHE A 70 4.97 -0.69 9.97
CA PHE A 70 6.17 -1.20 9.31
C PHE A 70 7.45 -0.85 10.06
N THR A 71 8.54 -1.52 9.72
CA THR A 71 9.87 -1.28 10.27
C THR A 71 10.87 -0.95 9.17
N ASP A 72 12.09 -0.56 9.53
CA ASP A 72 13.17 -0.35 8.55
C ASP A 72 13.45 -1.65 7.75
N ALA A 73 13.36 -2.82 8.39
CA ALA A 73 13.48 -4.12 7.70
C ALA A 73 12.36 -4.35 6.67
N THR A 74 11.14 -3.89 6.94
CA THR A 74 10.04 -3.94 5.95
C THR A 74 10.40 -3.11 4.71
N VAL A 75 11.00 -1.93 4.90
CA VAL A 75 11.42 -1.05 3.80
C VAL A 75 12.49 -1.72 2.94
N GLU A 76 13.50 -2.33 3.57
CA GLU A 76 14.57 -3.05 2.87
C GLU A 76 14.02 -4.19 2.02
N GLN A 77 13.14 -5.02 2.57
CA GLN A 77 12.51 -6.14 1.85
C GLN A 77 11.69 -5.68 0.63
N LEU A 78 11.06 -4.49 0.70
CA LEU A 78 10.26 -3.96 -0.40
C LEU A 78 11.10 -3.37 -1.53
N LEU A 79 12.33 -2.96 -1.22
CA LEU A 79 13.25 -2.30 -2.15
C LEU A 79 14.38 -3.20 -2.68
N SER A 80 14.55 -4.41 -2.11
CA SER A 80 15.37 -5.49 -2.67
C SER A 80 14.75 -6.08 -3.94
#